data_AF-A0A3B9H9M4-F1
#
_entry.id   AF-A0A3B9H9M4-F1
#
_cell.length_a   1.000
_cell.length_b   1.000
_cell.length_c   1.000
_cell.angle_alpha   90.00
_cell.angle_beta   90.00
_cell.angle_gamma   90.00
#
_symmetry.space_group_name_H-M   'P 1'
#
loop_
_entity.id
_entity.type
_entity.pdbx_description
1 polymer ?
#
loop_
_entity_poly.entity_id
_entity_poly.type
_entity_poly.pdbx_seq_one_letter_code
_entity_poly.pdbx_strand_id
1 'polypeptide(L)'
;MQLDSKCPTGPIKDQWTDHKNKINVVNPANKRLIDVIVVGTGLAGGSAAASLAEMGYNVKSFCFQDSPRRAHSIAAQGGINAAKNYQNDGDSVYRLFYDTVKGGDYRARESNVYRLAEVSTNIIDQCVAQGV
;
A
#
# COMPACT_ATOMS: atom_id res chain seq x y z
N MET A 1 3.41 22.46 -19.89
CA MET A 1 4.07 21.41 -19.07
C MET A 1 3.18 20.18 -19.13
N GLN A 2 3.68 19.07 -19.68
CA GLN A 2 2.92 17.82 -19.77
C GLN A 2 3.07 17.07 -18.43
N LEU A 3 1.96 16.81 -17.75
CA LEU A 3 1.98 16.08 -16.48
C LEU A 3 2.03 14.59 -16.77
N ASP A 4 3.19 13.97 -16.58
CA ASP A 4 3.34 12.51 -16.65
C ASP A 4 3.06 11.89 -15.27
N SER A 5 2.04 11.05 -15.23
CA SER A 5 1.55 10.41 -14.00
C SER A 5 2.40 9.19 -13.60
N LYS A 6 3.20 8.64 -14.52
CA LYS A 6 3.96 7.38 -14.39
C LYS A 6 3.14 6.18 -13.88
N CYS A 7 1.82 6.21 -14.04
CA CYS A 7 0.98 5.04 -13.77
C CYS A 7 1.23 3.98 -14.85
N PRO A 8 1.12 2.68 -14.51
CA PRO A 8 1.24 1.64 -15.52
C PRO A 8 0.18 1.82 -16.61
N THR A 9 0.36 1.27 -17.79
CA THR A 9 -0.61 1.40 -18.90
C THR A 9 -1.49 0.16 -19.01
N GLY A 10 -2.64 0.28 -19.68
CA GLY A 10 -3.56 -0.84 -19.96
C GLY A 10 -4.89 -0.72 -19.23
N PRO A 11 -5.76 -1.76 -19.32
CA PRO A 11 -7.05 -1.79 -18.64
C PRO A 11 -6.88 -1.68 -17.12
N ILE A 12 -7.62 -0.76 -16.47
CA ILE A 12 -7.50 -0.46 -15.03
C ILE A 12 -7.51 -1.73 -14.16
N LYS A 13 -8.37 -2.69 -14.53
CA LYS A 13 -8.53 -3.97 -13.82
C LYS A 13 -7.21 -4.75 -13.68
N ASP A 14 -6.43 -4.77 -14.74
CA ASP A 14 -5.25 -5.64 -14.89
C ASP A 14 -3.94 -4.85 -14.83
N GLN A 15 -4.01 -3.52 -14.94
CA GLN A 15 -2.90 -2.57 -15.03
C GLN A 15 -1.77 -2.82 -14.00
N TRP A 16 -2.12 -2.98 -12.72
CA TRP A 16 -1.12 -3.20 -11.66
C TRP A 16 -0.64 -4.64 -11.55
N THR A 17 -1.48 -5.60 -11.90
CA THR A 17 -1.10 -7.02 -12.00
C THR A 17 -0.06 -7.20 -13.09
N ASP A 18 -0.33 -6.65 -14.28
CA ASP A 18 0.59 -6.66 -15.41
C ASP A 18 1.89 -5.92 -15.11
N HIS A 19 1.81 -4.79 -14.41
CA HIS A 19 3.00 -4.04 -13.98
C HIS A 19 3.89 -4.86 -13.06
N LYS A 20 3.31 -5.50 -12.01
CA LYS A 20 4.05 -6.37 -11.09
C LYS A 20 4.73 -7.52 -11.83
N ASN A 21 4.04 -8.13 -12.80
CA ASN A 21 4.57 -9.28 -13.54
C ASN A 21 5.74 -8.93 -14.48
N LYS A 22 5.89 -7.65 -14.85
CA LYS A 22 6.91 -7.17 -15.79
C LYS A 22 8.04 -6.39 -15.11
N ILE A 23 7.97 -6.18 -13.79
CA ILE A 23 8.96 -5.37 -13.07
C ILE A 23 10.29 -6.13 -12.95
N ASN A 24 11.40 -5.40 -13.09
CA ASN A 24 12.71 -5.94 -12.81
C ASN A 24 12.84 -6.22 -11.31
N VAL A 25 13.18 -7.45 -10.96
CA VAL A 25 13.37 -7.87 -9.58
C VAL A 25 14.84 -7.74 -9.16
N VAL A 26 15.07 -7.46 -7.88
CA VAL A 26 16.41 -7.43 -7.30
C VAL A 26 16.80 -8.84 -6.86
N ASN A 27 17.96 -9.31 -7.32
CA ASN A 27 18.54 -10.58 -6.88
C ASN A 27 18.71 -10.60 -5.35
N PRO A 28 18.27 -11.67 -4.64
CA PRO A 28 18.45 -11.81 -3.19
C PRO A 28 19.85 -11.47 -2.66
N ALA A 29 20.92 -11.87 -3.35
CA ALA A 29 22.30 -11.59 -2.93
C ALA A 29 22.65 -10.09 -2.95
N ASN A 30 21.96 -9.32 -3.80
CA ASN A 30 22.18 -7.89 -3.97
C ASN A 30 21.35 -7.04 -3.01
N LYS A 31 20.28 -7.57 -2.41
CA LYS A 31 19.38 -6.78 -1.55
C LYS A 31 20.10 -6.14 -0.37
N ARG A 32 21.02 -6.87 0.27
CA ARG A 32 21.85 -6.38 1.39
C ARG A 32 22.82 -5.26 1.02
N LEU A 33 23.09 -5.08 -0.28
CA LEU A 33 23.97 -4.02 -0.79
C LEU A 33 23.22 -2.73 -1.09
N ILE A 34 21.89 -2.75 -0.94
CA ILE A 34 21.02 -1.60 -1.21
C ILE A 34 20.52 -1.06 0.13
N ASP A 35 20.89 0.19 0.39
CA ASP A 35 20.38 0.97 1.51
C ASP A 35 19.04 1.60 1.11
N VAL A 36 18.01 1.36 1.93
CA VAL A 36 16.70 2.01 1.80
C VAL A 36 16.51 2.97 2.95
N ILE A 37 16.27 4.24 2.63
CA ILE A 37 15.93 5.27 3.61
C ILE A 37 14.41 5.43 3.64
N VAL A 38 13.82 5.23 4.82
CA VAL A 38 12.40 5.47 5.08
C VAL A 38 12.27 6.70 5.96
N VAL A 39 11.52 7.70 5.49
CA VAL A 39 11.25 8.93 6.24
C VAL A 39 9.80 8.93 6.72
N GLY A 40 9.63 8.90 8.03
CA GLY A 40 8.36 8.78 8.73
C GLY A 40 8.16 7.37 9.32
N THR A 41 7.69 7.31 10.57
CA THR A 41 7.45 6.06 11.32
C THR A 41 5.97 5.83 11.65
N GLY A 42 5.06 6.50 10.94
CA GLY A 42 3.63 6.16 10.97
C GLY A 42 3.34 4.83 10.31
N LEU A 43 2.07 4.44 10.17
CA LEU A 43 1.71 3.12 9.62
C LEU A 43 2.38 2.84 8.27
N ALA A 44 2.30 3.77 7.33
CA ALA A 44 2.92 3.59 6.00
C ALA A 44 4.45 3.38 6.08
N GLY A 45 5.16 4.19 6.85
CA GLY A 45 6.62 4.12 6.94
C GLY A 45 7.11 2.94 7.78
N GLY A 46 6.44 2.66 8.90
CA GLY A 46 6.70 1.49 9.73
C GLY A 46 6.47 0.19 8.95
N SER A 47 5.34 0.06 8.25
CA SER A 47 5.05 -1.10 7.41
C SER A 47 6.04 -1.25 6.25
N ALA A 48 6.38 -0.16 5.55
CA ALA A 48 7.38 -0.20 4.48
C ALA A 48 8.76 -0.62 5.00
N ALA A 49 9.19 -0.07 6.14
CA ALA A 49 10.48 -0.40 6.73
C ALA A 49 10.54 -1.88 7.16
N ALA A 50 9.49 -2.38 7.81
CA ALA A 50 9.40 -3.77 8.25
C ALA A 50 9.41 -4.73 7.05
N SER A 51 8.55 -4.52 6.05
CA SER A 51 8.46 -5.40 4.88
C SER A 51 9.74 -5.41 4.04
N LEU A 52 10.42 -4.27 3.89
CA LEU A 52 11.69 -4.22 3.16
C LEU A 52 12.84 -4.84 3.96
N ALA A 53 12.88 -4.65 5.27
CA ALA A 53 13.87 -5.31 6.12
C ALA A 53 13.69 -6.84 6.10
N GLU A 54 12.45 -7.34 6.17
CA GLU A 54 12.11 -8.76 6.05
C GLU A 54 12.57 -9.35 4.71
N MET A 55 12.50 -8.57 3.62
CA MET A 55 13.01 -8.99 2.31
C MET A 55 14.54 -9.04 2.22
N GLY A 56 15.28 -8.56 3.22
CA GLY A 56 16.75 -8.58 3.29
C GLY A 56 17.44 -7.28 2.84
N TYR A 57 16.72 -6.16 2.74
CA TYR A 57 17.31 -4.85 2.47
C TYR A 57 17.91 -4.22 3.74
N ASN A 58 18.92 -3.36 3.59
CA ASN A 58 19.43 -2.56 4.70
C ASN A 58 18.55 -1.30 4.86
N VAL A 59 17.68 -1.28 5.86
CA VAL A 59 16.69 -0.20 6.04
C VAL A 59 17.10 0.75 7.15
N LYS A 60 17.16 2.05 6.83
CA LYS A 60 17.36 3.14 7.79
C LYS A 60 16.07 3.93 7.91
N SER A 61 15.44 3.89 9.08
CA SER A 61 14.16 4.56 9.33
C SER A 61 14.37 5.81 10.19
N PHE A 62 13.82 6.94 9.76
CA PHE A 62 13.95 8.23 10.42
C PHE A 62 12.58 8.82 10.73
N CYS A 63 12.43 9.41 11.91
CA CYS A 63 11.25 10.21 12.27
C CYS A 63 11.67 11.56 12.81
N PHE A 64 10.82 12.57 12.61
CA PHE A 64 11.03 13.90 13.17
C PHE A 64 10.51 14.00 14.61
N GLN A 65 9.54 13.17 14.97
CA GLN A 65 8.90 13.17 16.28
C GLN A 65 9.85 12.68 17.39
N ASP A 66 9.67 13.16 18.62
CA ASP A 66 10.43 12.71 19.81
C ASP A 66 10.37 11.19 20.05
N SER A 67 9.35 10.53 19.51
CA SER A 67 9.23 9.07 19.53
C SER A 67 8.59 8.58 18.24
N PRO A 68 9.04 7.42 17.70
CA PRO A 68 8.42 6.79 16.54
C PRO A 68 6.92 6.52 16.71
N ARG A 69 6.43 6.38 17.95
CA ARG A 69 5.03 6.12 18.28
C ARG A 69 4.11 7.35 18.24
N ARG A 70 4.64 8.56 18.00
CA ARG A 70 3.84 9.80 17.97
C ARG A 70 3.45 10.25 16.56
N ALA A 71 3.51 9.37 15.57
CA ALA A 71 2.91 9.63 14.27
C ALA A 71 1.38 9.64 14.38
N HIS A 72 0.71 10.47 13.56
CA HIS A 72 -0.75 10.67 13.64
C HIS A 72 -1.57 9.39 13.47
N SER A 73 -1.02 8.36 12.83
CA SER A 73 -1.68 7.07 12.66
C SER A 73 -2.11 6.40 13.98
N ILE A 74 -1.48 6.75 15.11
CA ILE A 74 -1.88 6.24 16.44
C ILE A 74 -3.26 6.75 16.90
N ALA A 75 -3.72 7.87 16.33
CA ALA A 75 -5.00 8.47 16.69
C ALA A 75 -6.19 7.93 15.88
N ALA A 76 -5.96 6.96 14.98
CA ALA A 76 -7.02 6.32 14.21
C ALA A 76 -7.94 5.50 15.13
N GLN A 77 -9.25 5.63 14.94
CA GLN A 77 -10.26 4.98 15.81
C GLN A 77 -11.28 4.12 15.05
N GLY A 78 -11.75 4.57 13.89
CA GLY A 78 -12.89 3.93 13.21
C GLY A 78 -12.59 2.52 12.68
N GLY A 79 -11.51 2.36 11.93
CA GLY A 79 -11.13 1.09 11.33
C GLY A 79 -10.41 1.26 10.00
N ILE A 80 -10.20 0.14 9.31
CA ILE A 80 -9.61 0.07 7.97
C ILE A 80 -10.62 -0.57 7.01
N ASN A 81 -10.86 0.07 5.87
CA ASN A 81 -11.73 -0.48 4.83
C ASN A 81 -10.98 -1.55 4.04
N ALA A 82 -11.67 -2.65 3.74
CA ALA A 82 -11.13 -3.75 2.94
C ALA A 82 -12.23 -4.38 2.09
N ALA A 83 -11.89 -4.73 0.84
CA ALA A 83 -12.76 -5.48 -0.06
C ALA A 83 -12.84 -6.95 0.36
N LYS A 84 -13.38 -7.22 1.55
CA LYS A 84 -13.48 -8.54 2.17
C LYS A 84 -14.95 -8.95 2.18
N ASN A 85 -15.28 -9.99 1.42
CA ASN A 85 -16.61 -10.60 1.39
C ASN A 85 -16.86 -11.49 2.63
N TYR A 86 -16.50 -10.99 3.82
CA TYR A 86 -16.86 -11.63 5.07
C TYR A 86 -18.37 -11.49 5.24
N GLN A 87 -19.06 -12.59 5.51
CA GLN A 87 -20.54 -12.69 5.57
C GLN A 87 -21.25 -12.84 4.21
N ASN A 88 -20.52 -13.06 3.11
CA ASN A 88 -21.13 -13.25 1.77
C ASN A 88 -22.05 -12.08 1.35
N ASP A 89 -21.68 -10.85 1.71
CA ASP A 89 -22.42 -9.62 1.40
C ASP A 89 -22.23 -9.14 -0.05
N GLY A 90 -21.39 -9.84 -0.81
CA GLY A 90 -21.09 -9.52 -2.21
C GLY A 90 -20.12 -8.35 -2.35
N ASP A 91 -19.30 -8.07 -1.33
CA ASP A 91 -18.24 -7.09 -1.46
C ASP A 91 -17.17 -7.54 -2.47
N SER A 92 -16.55 -6.57 -3.13
CA SER A 92 -15.57 -6.82 -4.19
C SER A 92 -14.63 -5.63 -4.40
N VAL A 93 -13.49 -5.90 -5.01
CA VAL A 93 -12.52 -4.87 -5.44
C VAL A 93 -13.21 -3.75 -6.24
N TYR A 94 -14.15 -4.11 -7.12
CA TYR A 94 -14.86 -3.12 -7.93
C TYR A 94 -15.77 -2.21 -7.10
N ARG A 95 -16.46 -2.74 -6.08
CA ARG A 95 -17.35 -1.94 -5.21
C ARG A 95 -16.54 -0.93 -4.41
N LEU A 96 -15.49 -1.37 -3.73
CA LEU A 96 -14.61 -0.47 -2.98
C LEU A 96 -13.94 0.57 -3.90
N PHE A 97 -13.52 0.17 -5.11
CA PHE A 97 -13.02 1.09 -6.12
C PHE A 97 -14.04 2.16 -6.50
N TYR A 98 -15.26 1.74 -6.87
CA TYR A 98 -16.33 2.64 -7.29
C TYR A 98 -16.71 3.63 -6.19
N ASP A 99 -16.91 3.13 -4.96
CA ASP A 99 -17.27 3.96 -3.80
C ASP A 99 -16.16 4.95 -3.45
N THR A 100 -14.89 4.56 -3.62
CA THR A 100 -13.75 5.46 -3.39
C THR A 100 -13.65 6.54 -4.46
N VAL A 101 -13.88 6.21 -5.74
CA VAL A 101 -13.91 7.21 -6.82
C VAL A 101 -15.06 8.19 -6.63
N LYS A 102 -16.26 7.67 -6.34
CA LYS A 102 -17.45 8.48 -6.06
C LYS A 102 -17.25 9.36 -4.83
N GLY A 103 -16.75 8.80 -3.72
CA GLY A 103 -16.47 9.54 -2.49
C GLY A 103 -15.37 10.59 -2.65
N GLY A 104 -14.43 10.38 -3.58
CA GLY A 104 -13.41 11.34 -3.98
C GLY A 104 -13.89 12.39 -4.99
N ASP A 105 -15.20 12.52 -5.20
CA ASP A 105 -15.81 13.46 -6.16
C ASP A 105 -15.25 13.28 -7.59
N TYR A 106 -14.89 12.04 -7.96
CA TYR A 106 -14.26 11.70 -9.25
C TYR A 106 -12.92 12.41 -9.52
N ARG A 107 -12.29 12.98 -8.48
CA ARG A 107 -10.98 13.67 -8.57
C ARG A 107 -9.82 12.75 -8.24
N ALA A 108 -10.09 11.58 -7.68
CA ALA A 108 -9.08 10.60 -7.35
C ALA A 108 -8.51 9.94 -8.62
N ARG A 109 -7.22 9.61 -8.60
CA ARG A 109 -6.58 8.91 -9.73
C ARG A 109 -7.02 7.46 -9.75
N GLU A 110 -7.91 7.10 -10.68
CA GLU A 110 -8.54 5.78 -10.77
C GLU A 110 -7.55 4.61 -10.75
N SER A 111 -6.42 4.74 -11.45
CA SER A 111 -5.35 3.74 -11.43
C SER A 111 -4.89 3.39 -10.00
N ASN A 112 -4.66 4.41 -9.17
CA ASN A 112 -4.20 4.21 -7.79
C ASN A 112 -5.32 3.75 -6.87
N VAL A 113 -6.55 4.22 -7.11
CA VAL A 113 -7.73 3.81 -6.34
C VAL A 113 -8.02 2.33 -6.58
N TYR A 114 -7.90 1.85 -7.82
CA TYR A 114 -8.09 0.45 -8.13
C TYR A 114 -7.03 -0.41 -7.44
N ARG A 115 -5.77 0.05 -7.41
CA ARG A 115 -4.70 -0.62 -6.66
C ARG A 115 -4.97 -0.68 -5.16
N LEU A 116 -5.47 0.41 -4.58
CA LEU A 116 -5.87 0.46 -3.17
C LEU A 116 -6.92 -0.62 -2.89
N ALA A 117 -7.96 -0.72 -3.72
CA ALA A 117 -9.00 -1.72 -3.57
C ALA A 117 -8.45 -3.16 -3.73
N GLU A 118 -7.58 -3.41 -4.72
CA GLU A 118 -6.93 -4.71 -4.94
C GLU A 118 -6.12 -5.16 -3.71
N VAL A 119 -5.28 -4.27 -3.16
CA VAL A 119 -4.39 -4.58 -2.03
C VAL A 119 -5.17 -4.73 -0.72
N SER A 120 -6.30 -4.03 -0.58
CA SER A 120 -7.14 -4.09 0.62
C SER A 120 -7.66 -5.49 0.94
N THR A 121 -7.73 -6.39 -0.06
CA THR A 121 -8.15 -7.78 0.15
C THR A 121 -7.20 -8.57 1.08
N ASN A 122 -5.92 -8.17 1.12
CA ASN A 122 -4.87 -8.82 1.91
C ASN A 122 -4.53 -8.09 3.21
N ILE A 123 -4.90 -6.81 3.35
CA ILE A 123 -4.39 -5.98 4.45
C ILE A 123 -4.88 -6.46 5.81
N ILE A 124 -6.13 -6.92 5.90
CA ILE A 124 -6.70 -7.46 7.14
C ILE A 124 -5.94 -8.71 7.57
N ASP A 125 -5.69 -9.63 6.63
CA ASP A 125 -4.97 -10.88 6.93
C ASP A 125 -3.54 -10.58 7.38
N GLN A 126 -2.89 -9.59 6.77
CA GLN A 126 -1.56 -9.14 7.19
C GLN A 126 -1.56 -8.57 8.61
N CYS A 127 -2.54 -7.73 8.95
CA CYS A 127 -2.66 -7.18 10.30
C CYS A 127 -2.89 -8.29 11.35
N VAL A 128 -3.77 -9.24 11.06
CA VAL A 128 -4.04 -10.40 11.93
C VAL A 128 -2.77 -11.24 12.12
N ALA A 129 -2.01 -11.51 11.04
CA ALA A 129 -0.76 -12.26 11.12
C ALA A 129 0.32 -11.56 11.98
N GLN A 130 0.25 -10.23 12.11
CA GLN A 130 1.13 -9.43 12.96
C GLN A 130 0.63 -9.31 14.42
N GLY A 131 -0.52 -9.92 14.75
CA GLY A 131 -1.09 -9.92 16.10
C GLY A 131 -1.88 -8.66 16.46
N VAL A 132 -2.39 -7.94 15.45
CA VAL A 132 -3.43 -6.90 15.62
C VAL A 132 -4.78 -7.57 15.84
#